data_AF-A0A938KIH8-F1
#
_entry.id   AF-A0A938KIH8-F1
#
_cell.length_a   1.000
_cell.length_b   1.000
_cell.length_c   1.000
_cell.angle_alpha   90.00
_cell.angle_beta   90.00
_cell.angle_gamma   90.00
#
_symmetry.space_group_name_H-M   'P 1'
#
loop_
_entity.id
_entity.type
_entity.pdbx_description
1 polymer ?
#
loop_
_entity_poly.entity_id
_entity_poly.type
_entity_poly.pdbx_seq_one_letter_code
_entity_poly.pdbx_strand_id
1 'polypeptide(L)'
;MRTRRAMNCRQDEVNVTTMRCPTAVASPWTVCFRVFAGYRKWHGALALLTGLGALLLGSPHAQAQGLQKLWEIPADGSRDYVNGFPSERGLVFNPTTGHLLLSSRALGPTVAVLASTNGAELGFLDVTGVSGGSVAIGPLGAGEDGRLYGANISGSDILAPSLRVYRWNNETSAPVVLFSGNPVAGLNARWGDSLAVRGAGTNTQLLVGGGGSSVLLLRYANGAQTSLLAQRIEWPQAGAGSFSQGIAFGIGNQLLA
;
A
#
# COMPACT_ATOMS: atom_id res chain seq x y z
N MET A 1 -39.47 -2.58 64.87
CA MET A 1 -40.91 -2.31 65.01
C MET A 1 -41.21 -0.95 64.40
N ARG A 2 -42.18 -0.87 63.46
CA ARG A 2 -43.05 0.27 63.03
C ARG A 2 -42.40 1.66 62.89
N THR A 3 -42.54 2.47 61.84
CA THR A 3 -43.47 2.55 60.69
C THR A 3 -42.91 3.66 59.77
N ARG A 4 -42.95 3.51 58.44
CA ARG A 4 -42.68 4.60 57.48
C ARG A 4 -43.92 5.49 57.33
N ARG A 5 -43.73 6.81 57.41
CA ARG A 5 -44.67 7.82 56.89
C ARG A 5 -44.37 8.05 55.40
N ALA A 6 -45.44 8.10 54.61
CA ALA A 6 -45.41 8.66 53.26
C ALA A 6 -45.37 10.19 53.35
N MET A 7 -44.64 10.84 52.45
CA MET A 7 -44.87 12.24 52.11
C MET A 7 -44.61 12.43 50.62
N ASN A 8 -45.66 12.90 49.95
CA ASN A 8 -45.76 13.17 48.54
C ASN A 8 -45.20 14.57 48.22
N CYS A 9 -44.59 14.67 47.03
CA CYS A 9 -44.71 15.74 46.03
C CYS A 9 -44.52 17.23 46.42
N ARG A 10 -43.48 17.86 45.84
CA ARG A 10 -43.56 18.98 44.86
C ARG A 10 -42.16 19.30 44.33
N GLN A 11 -41.96 19.19 43.02
CA GLN A 11 -41.99 20.24 41.98
C GLN A 11 -40.78 21.18 42.09
N ASP A 12 -40.00 21.27 41.01
CA ASP A 12 -39.55 22.51 40.35
C ASP A 12 -38.81 22.14 39.04
N GLU A 13 -39.50 22.32 37.90
CA GLU A 13 -39.14 23.22 36.78
C GLU A 13 -37.96 22.77 35.91
N VAL A 14 -38.24 22.19 34.73
CA VAL A 14 -38.29 22.85 33.41
C VAL A 14 -36.94 23.42 32.97
N ASN A 15 -36.28 22.74 32.03
CA ASN A 15 -35.63 23.41 30.91
C ASN A 15 -35.52 22.49 29.70
N VAL A 16 -36.40 22.73 28.72
CA VAL A 16 -36.30 22.20 27.37
C VAL A 16 -35.15 22.93 26.69
N THR A 17 -34.01 22.25 26.55
CA THR A 17 -32.96 22.72 25.64
C THR A 17 -33.09 21.94 24.33
N THR A 18 -33.47 22.67 23.28
CA THR A 18 -33.50 22.23 21.90
C THR A 18 -32.09 21.86 21.44
N MET A 19 -31.77 20.56 21.35
CA MET A 19 -30.58 20.11 20.63
C MET A 19 -30.92 20.00 19.13
N ARG A 20 -30.49 21.00 18.38
CA ARG A 20 -30.45 20.95 16.91
C ARG A 20 -29.55 19.78 16.47
N CYS A 21 -30.05 18.97 15.55
CA CYS A 21 -29.28 17.98 14.81
C CYS A 21 -28.25 18.74 13.93
N PRO A 22 -26.94 18.50 14.07
CA PRO A 22 -26.00 18.94 13.05
C PRO A 22 -26.22 18.08 11.81
N THR A 23 -26.54 18.73 10.69
CA THR A 23 -26.49 18.14 9.35
C THR A 23 -25.05 17.71 9.06
N ALA A 24 -24.73 16.46 9.39
CA ALA A 24 -23.49 15.80 9.00
C ALA A 24 -23.78 14.89 7.80
N VAL A 25 -23.07 15.17 6.71
CA VAL A 25 -22.97 14.31 5.53
C VAL A 25 -22.54 12.92 5.98
N ALA A 26 -23.38 11.91 5.72
CA ALA A 26 -23.14 10.54 6.12
C ALA A 26 -21.97 9.94 5.32
N SER A 27 -20.86 9.64 6.00
CA SER A 27 -19.85 8.67 5.54
C SER A 27 -20.26 7.25 5.98
N PRO A 28 -20.25 6.23 5.11
CA PRO A 28 -20.95 4.96 5.38
C PRO A 28 -20.21 3.93 6.25
N TRP A 29 -19.21 4.30 7.06
CA TRP A 29 -18.41 3.33 7.82
C TRP A 29 -18.40 3.58 9.33
N THR A 30 -19.58 3.57 9.96
CA THR A 30 -19.68 3.48 11.43
C THR A 30 -20.63 2.36 11.83
N VAL A 31 -20.09 1.21 12.21
CA VAL A 31 -20.85 0.11 12.84
C VAL A 31 -20.82 0.34 14.35
N CYS A 32 -21.94 0.79 14.92
CA CYS A 32 -22.13 0.87 16.38
C CYS A 32 -22.61 -0.49 16.92
N PHE A 33 -21.79 -1.18 17.72
CA PHE A 33 -22.25 -2.30 18.54
C PHE A 33 -22.99 -1.78 19.78
N ARG A 34 -24.29 -2.11 19.92
CA ARG A 34 -25.01 -1.98 21.19
C ARG A 34 -24.93 -3.30 21.95
N VAL A 35 -24.20 -3.32 23.06
CA VAL A 35 -24.31 -4.37 24.07
C VAL A 35 -25.50 -4.04 24.97
N PHE A 36 -26.53 -4.89 24.96
CA PHE A 36 -27.59 -4.82 25.96
C PHE A 36 -27.36 -5.88 27.05
N ALA A 37 -27.00 -5.41 28.24
CA ALA A 37 -27.08 -6.20 29.47
C ALA A 37 -28.39 -5.84 30.20
N GLY A 38 -29.16 -6.84 30.65
CA GLY A 38 -30.22 -6.61 31.64
C GLY A 38 -31.42 -7.57 31.59
N TYR A 39 -31.46 -8.49 32.54
CA TYR A 39 -32.57 -9.40 32.89
C TYR A 39 -33.79 -8.70 33.53
N ARG A 40 -35.03 -9.16 33.28
CA ARG A 40 -36.03 -9.61 34.30
C ARG A 40 -37.46 -9.87 33.76
N LYS A 41 -37.95 -11.07 34.13
CA LYS A 41 -39.33 -11.50 34.49
C LYS A 41 -40.47 -11.39 33.46
N TRP A 42 -40.90 -12.55 32.97
CA TRP A 42 -42.16 -12.80 32.26
C TRP A 42 -43.24 -13.32 33.22
N HIS A 43 -44.44 -12.72 33.22
CA HIS A 43 -45.75 -13.34 33.46
C HIS A 43 -46.78 -12.51 32.68
N GLY A 44 -47.68 -13.14 31.92
CA GLY A 44 -48.88 -12.48 31.39
C GLY A 44 -49.19 -12.81 29.94
N ALA A 45 -50.37 -13.38 29.72
CA ALA A 45 -50.83 -14.00 28.48
C ALA A 45 -51.50 -13.03 27.48
N LEU A 46 -51.58 -13.54 26.24
CA LEU A 46 -52.64 -13.36 25.24
C LEU A 46 -52.81 -11.98 24.56
N ALA A 47 -52.41 -11.91 23.29
CA ALA A 47 -53.13 -11.16 22.25
C ALA A 47 -52.92 -11.85 20.90
N LEU A 48 -54.01 -12.44 20.39
CA LEU A 48 -54.12 -12.97 19.03
C LEU A 48 -54.43 -11.78 18.12
N LEU A 49 -53.51 -11.43 17.22
CA LEU A 49 -53.74 -10.46 16.15
C LEU A 49 -53.12 -11.01 14.88
N THR A 50 -53.98 -11.45 13.97
CA THR A 50 -53.66 -11.76 12.58
C THR A 50 -53.19 -10.48 11.89
N GLY A 51 -51.90 -10.41 11.61
CA GLY A 51 -51.33 -9.40 10.73
C GLY A 51 -50.32 -10.08 9.82
N LEU A 52 -50.60 -10.08 8.52
CA LEU A 52 -49.63 -10.41 7.46
C LEU A 52 -48.46 -9.41 7.55
N GLY A 53 -47.49 -9.72 8.41
CA GLY A 53 -46.17 -9.11 8.35
C GLY A 53 -45.38 -9.88 7.32
N ALA A 54 -45.45 -9.47 6.05
CA ALA A 54 -44.42 -9.83 5.08
C ALA A 54 -43.10 -9.31 5.66
N LEU A 55 -42.37 -10.18 6.35
CA LEU A 55 -40.97 -9.95 6.66
C LEU A 55 -40.28 -10.00 5.30
N LEU A 56 -40.14 -8.82 4.68
CA LEU A 56 -39.10 -8.57 3.71
C LEU A 56 -37.82 -9.02 4.40
N LEU A 57 -37.42 -10.26 4.13
CA LEU A 57 -36.01 -10.63 4.18
C LEU A 57 -35.38 -9.61 3.25
N GLY A 58 -34.87 -8.52 3.81
CA GLY A 58 -33.97 -7.65 3.11
C GLY A 58 -32.95 -8.59 2.53
N SER A 59 -32.99 -8.76 1.21
CA SER A 59 -31.98 -9.55 0.54
C SER A 59 -30.67 -8.99 1.06
N PRO A 60 -29.76 -9.80 1.64
CA PRO A 60 -28.42 -9.31 1.77
C PRO A 60 -28.05 -8.92 0.35
N HIS A 61 -27.87 -7.62 0.12
CA HIS A 61 -27.13 -7.15 -1.04
C HIS A 61 -25.73 -7.68 -0.81
N ALA A 62 -25.52 -8.96 -1.09
CA ALA A 62 -24.25 -9.50 -1.43
C ALA A 62 -23.88 -8.73 -2.70
N GLN A 63 -23.21 -7.59 -2.52
CA GLN A 63 -22.51 -6.99 -3.62
C GLN A 63 -21.51 -8.07 -4.03
N ALA A 64 -21.80 -8.74 -5.15
CA ALA A 64 -20.83 -9.60 -5.79
C ALA A 64 -19.65 -8.69 -6.11
N GLN A 65 -18.64 -8.69 -5.26
CA GLN A 65 -17.34 -8.10 -5.58
C GLN A 65 -16.70 -9.05 -6.59
N GLY A 66 -17.20 -9.01 -7.81
CA GLY A 66 -16.59 -9.68 -8.94
C GLY A 66 -15.39 -8.87 -9.38
N LEU A 67 -14.19 -9.39 -9.18
CA LEU A 67 -13.03 -8.86 -9.90
C LEU A 67 -13.27 -9.12 -11.39
N GLN A 68 -13.33 -8.05 -12.19
CA GLN A 68 -13.38 -8.15 -13.64
C GLN A 68 -11.99 -7.84 -14.21
N LYS A 69 -11.54 -8.65 -15.19
CA LYS A 69 -10.38 -8.31 -16.01
C LYS A 69 -10.70 -7.05 -16.81
N LEU A 70 -9.93 -5.99 -16.60
CA LEU A 70 -10.11 -4.73 -17.33
C LEU A 70 -9.43 -4.79 -18.71
N TRP A 71 -8.16 -5.20 -18.74
CA TRP A 71 -7.37 -5.42 -19.95
C TRP A 71 -6.18 -6.33 -19.63
N GLU A 72 -5.47 -6.77 -20.66
CA GLU A 72 -4.22 -7.54 -20.54
C GLU A 72 -3.26 -7.13 -21.67
N ILE A 73 -1.95 -7.31 -21.44
CA ILE A 73 -0.94 -7.24 -22.49
C ILE A 73 -0.51 -8.68 -22.79
N PRO A 74 -0.86 -9.24 -23.96
CA PRO A 74 -0.43 -10.57 -24.34
C PRO A 74 1.08 -10.60 -24.65
N ALA A 75 1.72 -11.74 -24.36
CA ALA A 75 3.09 -12.02 -24.77
C ALA A 75 3.14 -12.56 -26.21
N ASP A 76 2.52 -11.85 -27.15
CA ASP A 76 2.39 -12.21 -28.57
C ASP A 76 3.31 -11.41 -29.49
N GLY A 77 4.20 -10.59 -28.92
CA GLY A 77 5.09 -9.69 -29.65
C GLY A 77 4.47 -8.34 -30.00
N SER A 78 3.22 -8.05 -29.59
CA SER A 78 2.63 -6.71 -29.76
C SER A 78 3.32 -5.63 -28.92
N ARG A 79 3.96 -6.04 -27.82
CA ARG A 79 4.80 -5.21 -26.94
C ARG A 79 6.13 -5.90 -26.71
N ASP A 80 7.21 -5.38 -27.29
CA ASP A 80 8.54 -6.00 -27.21
C ASP A 80 9.10 -6.10 -25.77
N TYR A 81 8.56 -5.30 -24.83
CA TYR A 81 8.91 -5.35 -23.42
C TYR A 81 8.08 -6.37 -22.59
N VAL A 82 7.09 -7.04 -23.20
CA VAL A 82 6.33 -8.16 -22.62
C VAL A 82 6.50 -9.40 -23.50
N ASN A 83 7.39 -10.32 -23.11
CA ASN A 83 7.87 -11.37 -24.02
C ASN A 83 7.71 -12.81 -23.50
N GLY A 84 6.95 -13.03 -22.43
CA GLY A 84 6.65 -14.37 -21.91
C GLY A 84 7.81 -15.04 -21.14
N PHE A 85 8.94 -14.35 -21.01
CA PHE A 85 10.04 -14.71 -20.11
C PHE A 85 9.93 -13.92 -18.80
N PRO A 86 10.69 -14.26 -17.73
CA PRO A 86 10.74 -13.44 -16.52
C PRO A 86 11.55 -12.15 -16.76
N SER A 87 11.08 -11.32 -17.69
CA SER A 87 11.72 -10.08 -18.14
C SER A 87 11.13 -8.88 -17.42
N GLU A 88 9.83 -8.90 -17.15
CA GLU A 88 9.12 -7.87 -16.40
C GLU A 88 9.55 -7.94 -14.93
N ARG A 89 9.68 -6.77 -14.30
CA ARG A 89 10.31 -6.62 -12.98
C ARG A 89 9.43 -5.91 -11.97
N GLY A 90 8.36 -5.28 -12.42
CA GLY A 90 7.39 -4.63 -11.57
C GLY A 90 6.33 -3.91 -12.38
N LEU A 91 5.20 -3.68 -11.72
CA LEU A 91 4.11 -2.83 -12.20
C LEU A 91 3.72 -1.91 -11.06
N VAL A 92 3.73 -0.60 -11.28
CA VAL A 92 3.40 0.39 -10.25
C VAL A 92 2.40 1.41 -10.77
N PHE A 93 1.47 1.82 -9.91
CA PHE A 93 0.54 2.91 -10.17
C PHE A 93 1.11 4.23 -9.68
N ASN A 94 1.10 5.26 -10.53
CA ASN A 94 1.44 6.62 -10.14
C ASN A 94 0.17 7.38 -9.72
N PRO A 95 0.04 7.76 -8.43
CA PRO A 95 -1.18 8.39 -7.91
C PRO A 95 -1.44 9.79 -8.47
N THR A 96 -0.44 10.45 -9.07
CA THR A 96 -0.59 11.82 -9.58
C THR A 96 -1.03 11.89 -11.03
N THR A 97 -0.64 10.90 -11.85
CA THR A 97 -0.98 10.83 -13.28
C THR A 97 -2.10 9.84 -13.56
N GLY A 98 -2.30 8.86 -12.67
CA GLY A 98 -3.20 7.74 -12.92
C GLY A 98 -2.65 6.72 -13.92
N HIS A 99 -1.37 6.80 -14.28
CA HIS A 99 -0.72 5.86 -15.18
C HIS A 99 -0.17 4.65 -14.42
N LEU A 100 0.07 3.57 -15.17
CA LEU A 100 0.83 2.42 -14.73
C LEU A 100 2.21 2.42 -15.38
N LEU A 101 3.22 2.05 -14.60
CA LEU A 101 4.60 1.97 -15.04
C LEU A 101 5.05 0.51 -14.94
N LEU A 102 5.47 -0.07 -16.06
CA LEU A 102 5.97 -1.43 -16.13
C LEU A 102 7.48 -1.41 -16.40
N SER A 103 8.28 -1.91 -15.46
CA SER A 103 9.71 -2.13 -15.69
C SER A 103 9.94 -3.49 -16.35
N SER A 104 10.82 -3.52 -17.36
CA SER A 104 11.22 -4.72 -18.07
C SER A 104 12.70 -4.68 -18.42
N ARG A 105 13.30 -5.86 -18.52
CA ARG A 105 14.68 -6.04 -19.02
C ARG A 105 14.76 -6.69 -20.39
N ALA A 106 13.62 -6.92 -21.05
CA ALA A 106 13.53 -7.71 -22.29
C ALA A 106 14.44 -7.19 -23.42
N LEU A 107 14.60 -5.86 -23.52
CA LEU A 107 15.37 -5.18 -24.56
C LEU A 107 16.57 -4.40 -23.98
N GLY A 108 16.99 -4.74 -22.77
CA GLY A 108 17.70 -3.81 -21.89
C GLY A 108 16.74 -3.10 -20.93
N PRO A 109 17.21 -2.12 -20.14
CA PRO A 109 16.37 -1.46 -19.16
C PRO A 109 15.28 -0.63 -19.83
N THR A 110 14.03 -1.00 -19.61
CA THR A 110 12.85 -0.32 -20.16
C THR A 110 11.85 -0.03 -19.05
N VAL A 111 11.22 1.15 -19.08
CA VAL A 111 10.04 1.45 -18.26
C VAL A 111 8.94 2.00 -19.15
N ALA A 112 7.93 1.18 -19.44
CA ALA A 112 6.78 1.57 -20.25
C ALA A 112 5.76 2.33 -19.39
N VAL A 113 5.19 3.40 -19.95
CA VAL A 113 4.09 4.17 -19.36
C VAL A 113 2.80 3.73 -20.02
N LEU A 114 1.83 3.29 -19.23
CA LEU A 114 0.57 2.70 -19.68
C LEU A 114 -0.61 3.47 -19.10
N ALA A 115 -1.65 3.66 -19.90
CA ALA A 115 -2.95 4.10 -19.41
C ALA A 115 -3.56 3.00 -18.52
N SER A 116 -3.86 3.31 -17.26
CA SER A 116 -4.43 2.34 -16.32
C SER A 116 -5.82 1.84 -16.71
N THR A 117 -6.56 2.62 -17.51
CA THR A 117 -7.95 2.35 -17.89
C THR A 117 -8.08 1.31 -19.00
N ASN A 118 -7.11 1.21 -19.89
CA ASN A 118 -7.21 0.34 -21.08
C ASN A 118 -5.89 -0.34 -21.51
N GLY A 119 -4.78 -0.12 -20.79
CA GLY A 119 -3.50 -0.74 -21.09
C GLY A 119 -2.78 -0.15 -22.32
N ALA A 120 -3.25 0.97 -22.87
CA ALA A 120 -2.58 1.63 -23.98
C ALA A 120 -1.21 2.17 -23.54
N GLU A 121 -0.16 1.89 -24.32
CA GLU A 121 1.15 2.50 -24.14
C GLU A 121 1.09 3.98 -24.52
N LEU A 122 1.51 4.81 -23.57
CA LEU A 122 1.57 6.26 -23.71
C LEU A 122 3.00 6.72 -24.02
N GLY A 123 3.99 5.86 -23.77
CA GLY A 123 5.40 6.12 -24.03
C GLY A 123 6.30 5.36 -23.06
N PHE A 124 7.50 5.89 -22.84
CA PHE A 124 8.53 5.30 -21.99
C PHE A 124 9.18 6.38 -21.13
N LEU A 125 9.62 6.01 -19.92
CA LEU A 125 10.52 6.88 -19.16
C LEU A 125 11.88 6.95 -19.83
N ASP A 126 12.57 8.08 -19.65
CA ASP A 126 14.01 8.15 -19.94
C ASP A 126 14.77 7.18 -19.02
N VAL A 127 15.60 6.31 -19.58
CA VAL A 127 16.42 5.33 -18.85
C VAL A 127 17.91 5.62 -19.00
N THR A 128 18.28 6.80 -19.49
CA THR A 128 19.67 7.22 -19.67
C THR A 128 20.44 7.10 -18.36
N GLY A 129 21.49 6.29 -18.35
CA GLY A 129 22.33 6.05 -17.16
C GLY A 129 21.85 4.93 -16.22
N VAL A 130 20.66 4.37 -16.41
CA VAL A 130 20.18 3.19 -15.67
C VAL A 130 21.03 1.97 -16.06
N SER A 131 21.80 1.43 -15.10
CA SER A 131 22.85 0.44 -15.41
C SER A 131 23.38 -0.30 -14.17
N GLY A 132 24.16 -1.36 -14.39
CA GLY A 132 24.87 -2.08 -13.32
C GLY A 132 24.02 -3.11 -12.58
N GLY A 133 24.68 -3.93 -11.76
CA GLY A 133 24.08 -5.12 -11.16
C GLY A 133 23.86 -6.24 -12.18
N SER A 134 23.24 -7.33 -11.70
CA SER A 134 22.82 -8.46 -12.56
C SER A 134 21.61 -8.12 -13.44
N VAL A 135 20.82 -7.13 -13.02
CA VAL A 135 19.73 -6.53 -13.81
C VAL A 135 19.75 -5.03 -13.58
N ALA A 136 19.85 -4.25 -14.65
CA ALA A 136 19.97 -2.79 -14.58
C ALA A 136 18.73 -2.09 -14.00
N ILE A 137 17.53 -2.63 -14.29
CA ILE A 137 16.25 -2.15 -13.76
C ILE A 137 15.46 -3.33 -13.18
N GLY A 138 15.11 -3.21 -11.90
CA GLY A 138 14.30 -4.15 -11.15
C GLY A 138 12.90 -3.57 -10.89
N PRO A 139 12.36 -3.73 -9.67
CA PRO A 139 11.06 -3.20 -9.32
C PRO A 139 11.05 -1.67 -9.26
N LEU A 140 9.85 -1.10 -9.41
CA LEU A 140 9.56 0.32 -9.30
C LEU A 140 8.63 0.59 -8.12
N GLY A 141 8.66 1.81 -7.62
CA GLY A 141 7.70 2.32 -6.64
C GLY A 141 7.42 3.80 -6.88
N ALA A 142 6.21 4.25 -6.53
CA ALA A 142 5.79 5.63 -6.67
C ALA A 142 5.66 6.27 -5.29
N GLY A 143 6.18 7.50 -5.16
CA GLY A 143 5.86 8.36 -4.03
C GLY A 143 4.46 8.95 -4.16
N GLU A 144 3.93 9.45 -3.05
CA GLU A 144 2.62 10.13 -3.03
C GLU A 144 2.63 11.45 -3.84
N ASP A 145 3.82 12.02 -4.08
CA ASP A 145 4.04 13.18 -4.94
C ASP A 145 4.25 12.83 -6.42
N GLY A 146 4.08 11.55 -6.80
CA GLY A 146 4.18 11.10 -8.18
C GLY A 146 5.60 10.92 -8.70
N ARG A 147 6.60 11.10 -7.84
CA ARG A 147 7.99 10.75 -8.17
C ARG A 147 8.13 9.24 -8.21
N LEU A 148 8.91 8.75 -9.17
CA LEU A 148 9.13 7.33 -9.34
C LEU A 148 10.52 6.97 -8.83
N TYR A 149 10.63 5.81 -8.22
CA TYR A 149 11.87 5.25 -7.70
C TYR A 149 12.03 3.85 -8.26
N GLY A 150 13.26 3.49 -8.61
CA GLY A 150 13.60 2.16 -9.09
C GLY A 150 14.93 1.71 -8.52
N ALA A 151 15.14 0.41 -8.45
CA ALA A 151 16.42 -0.18 -8.06
C ALA A 151 16.95 -1.09 -9.18
N ASN A 152 18.26 -1.23 -9.28
CA ASN A 152 18.83 -2.37 -9.99
C ASN A 152 18.76 -3.62 -9.10
N ILE A 153 19.00 -4.81 -9.68
CA ILE A 153 19.21 -6.02 -8.90
C ILE A 153 20.72 -6.25 -8.78
N SER A 154 21.27 -6.03 -7.59
CA SER A 154 22.69 -6.26 -7.33
C SER A 154 23.00 -7.77 -7.33
N GLY A 155 24.18 -8.15 -7.80
CA GLY A 155 24.71 -9.49 -7.51
C GLY A 155 25.07 -9.64 -6.03
N SER A 156 25.49 -10.84 -5.64
CA SER A 156 26.07 -11.13 -4.31
C SER A 156 27.61 -11.24 -4.37
N ASP A 157 28.24 -10.51 -5.31
CA ASP A 157 29.69 -10.55 -5.52
C ASP A 157 30.47 -10.18 -4.25
N ILE A 158 31.55 -10.92 -4.01
CA ILE A 158 32.44 -10.78 -2.86
C ILE A 158 33.27 -9.48 -2.89
N LEU A 159 33.44 -8.87 -4.07
CA LEU A 159 34.27 -7.67 -4.23
C LEU A 159 33.51 -6.34 -4.09
N ALA A 160 32.18 -6.33 -4.32
CA ALA A 160 31.21 -5.32 -3.85
C ALA A 160 29.84 -5.52 -4.54
N PRO A 161 28.77 -5.94 -3.84
CA PRO A 161 27.43 -5.89 -4.43
C PRO A 161 27.04 -4.43 -4.67
N SER A 162 26.97 -3.99 -5.93
CA SER A 162 26.63 -2.61 -6.27
C SER A 162 25.12 -2.46 -6.46
N LEU A 163 24.44 -2.07 -5.38
CA LEU A 163 23.06 -1.60 -5.44
C LEU A 163 23.08 -0.16 -5.96
N ARG A 164 22.15 0.13 -6.88
CA ARG A 164 21.83 1.46 -7.36
C ARG A 164 20.35 1.73 -7.20
N VAL A 165 20.03 2.94 -6.76
CA VAL A 165 18.64 3.43 -6.65
C VAL A 165 18.53 4.69 -7.48
N TYR A 166 17.52 4.72 -8.34
CA TYR A 166 17.21 5.79 -9.27
C TYR A 166 15.94 6.52 -8.85
N ARG A 167 15.83 7.79 -9.23
CA ARG A 167 14.59 8.55 -9.13
C ARG A 167 14.31 9.31 -10.41
N TRP A 168 13.04 9.30 -10.82
CA TRP A 168 12.47 10.22 -11.79
C TRP A 168 11.63 11.27 -11.04
N ASN A 169 11.83 12.56 -11.33
CA ASN A 169 11.03 13.63 -10.72
C ASN A 169 9.57 13.59 -11.19
N ASN A 170 9.31 13.04 -12.37
CA ASN A 170 8.01 12.77 -12.97
C ASN A 170 8.24 11.85 -14.19
N GLU A 171 7.18 11.50 -14.91
CA GLU A 171 7.23 10.55 -16.03
C GLU A 171 7.96 11.06 -17.29
N THR A 172 8.35 12.34 -17.34
CA THR A 172 9.08 12.94 -18.47
C THR A 172 10.50 13.37 -18.12
N SER A 173 10.92 13.19 -16.87
CA SER A 173 12.24 13.58 -16.40
C SER A 173 13.29 12.53 -16.71
N ALA A 174 14.55 12.96 -16.87
CA ALA A 174 15.69 12.05 -16.80
C ALA A 174 15.86 11.47 -15.37
N PRO A 175 16.37 10.23 -15.23
CA PRO A 175 16.64 9.65 -13.92
C PRO A 175 17.86 10.28 -13.26
N VAL A 176 17.83 10.36 -11.93
CA VAL A 176 19.00 10.66 -11.10
C VAL A 176 19.34 9.47 -10.21
N VAL A 177 20.63 9.22 -9.99
CA VAL A 177 21.10 8.18 -9.07
C VAL A 177 21.10 8.75 -7.65
N LEU A 178 20.31 8.16 -6.76
CA LEU A 178 20.22 8.55 -5.35
C LEU A 178 21.10 7.70 -4.44
N PHE A 179 21.41 6.48 -4.84
CA PHE A 179 22.29 5.57 -4.10
C PHE A 179 23.13 4.76 -5.08
N SER A 180 24.40 4.53 -4.77
CA SER A 180 25.28 3.63 -5.53
C SER A 180 26.35 3.07 -4.61
N GLY A 181 26.42 1.74 -4.48
CA GLY A 181 27.47 1.05 -3.72
C GLY A 181 26.95 -0.17 -2.95
N ASN A 182 27.79 -0.68 -2.04
CA ASN A 182 27.35 -1.70 -1.09
C ASN A 182 26.63 -1.00 0.08
N PRO A 183 25.32 -1.27 0.30
CA PRO A 183 24.56 -0.65 1.37
C PRO A 183 24.95 -1.11 2.77
N VAL A 184 25.66 -2.23 2.90
CA VAL A 184 26.05 -2.79 4.19
C VAL A 184 27.52 -3.22 4.13
N ALA A 185 28.40 -2.45 4.76
CA ALA A 185 29.82 -2.77 4.82
C ALA A 185 30.05 -4.17 5.40
N GLY A 186 30.89 -4.97 4.74
CA GLY A 186 31.23 -6.33 5.16
C GLY A 186 30.16 -7.39 4.91
N LEU A 187 29.00 -7.03 4.35
CA LEU A 187 27.98 -8.00 3.92
C LEU A 187 27.93 -8.08 2.40
N ASN A 188 28.09 -9.29 1.89
CA ASN A 188 27.91 -9.60 0.47
C ASN A 188 26.52 -10.22 0.28
N ALA A 189 25.55 -9.39 -0.06
CA ALA A 189 24.18 -9.80 -0.29
C ALA A 189 23.64 -9.21 -1.59
N ARG A 190 22.72 -9.95 -2.21
CA ARG A 190 21.92 -9.48 -3.33
C ARG A 190 20.78 -8.59 -2.82
N TRP A 191 20.55 -7.47 -3.49
CA TRP A 191 19.56 -6.45 -3.19
C TRP A 191 18.78 -6.05 -4.43
N GLY A 192 17.60 -5.46 -4.24
CA GLY A 192 16.79 -4.90 -5.31
C GLY A 192 15.82 -5.87 -5.97
N ASP A 193 15.61 -7.06 -5.39
CA ASP A 193 14.59 -7.98 -5.90
C ASP A 193 13.16 -7.48 -5.63
N SER A 194 12.96 -6.79 -4.51
CA SER A 194 11.68 -6.17 -4.13
C SER A 194 11.90 -4.73 -3.64
N LEU A 195 10.89 -3.88 -3.86
CA LEU A 195 10.91 -2.46 -3.52
C LEU A 195 9.53 -2.02 -3.04
N ALA A 196 9.49 -1.26 -1.95
CA ALA A 196 8.30 -0.53 -1.53
C ALA A 196 8.66 0.94 -1.29
N VAL A 197 7.75 1.85 -1.63
CA VAL A 197 7.94 3.30 -1.50
C VAL A 197 6.74 3.88 -0.77
N ARG A 198 6.97 4.85 0.11
CA ARG A 198 5.90 5.65 0.74
C ARG A 198 6.31 7.08 0.97
N GLY A 199 5.32 7.95 1.20
CA GLY A 199 5.52 9.36 1.49
C GLY A 199 5.89 10.17 0.24
N ALA A 200 6.19 11.44 0.49
CA ALA A 200 6.47 12.45 -0.53
C ALA A 200 7.64 13.35 -0.10
N GLY A 201 8.25 14.03 -1.07
CA GLY A 201 9.24 15.04 -0.75
C GLY A 201 10.43 14.48 0.04
N THR A 202 10.91 15.22 1.02
CA THR A 202 12.02 14.80 1.90
C THR A 202 11.62 13.67 2.86
N ASN A 203 10.33 13.39 3.00
CA ASN A 203 9.79 12.35 3.87
C ASN A 203 9.64 11.00 3.15
N THR A 204 10.02 10.89 1.88
CA THR A 204 9.97 9.63 1.15
C THR A 204 10.89 8.59 1.80
N GLN A 205 10.36 7.38 1.95
CA GLN A 205 11.08 6.22 2.47
C GLN A 205 10.95 5.07 1.49
N LEU A 206 12.04 4.31 1.33
CA LEU A 206 12.07 3.14 0.47
C LEU A 206 12.47 1.92 1.31
N LEU A 207 11.83 0.78 1.07
CA LEU A 207 12.31 -0.50 1.53
C LEU A 207 12.88 -1.26 0.34
N VAL A 208 14.05 -1.87 0.50
CA VAL A 208 14.67 -2.71 -0.52
C VAL A 208 14.98 -4.08 0.05
N GLY A 209 14.40 -5.11 -0.57
CA GLY A 209 14.63 -6.51 -0.23
C GLY A 209 15.56 -7.19 -1.22
N GLY A 210 15.88 -8.45 -0.99
CA GLY A 210 16.84 -9.18 -1.80
C GLY A 210 17.04 -10.64 -1.37
N GLY A 211 18.18 -11.20 -1.78
CA GLY A 211 18.54 -12.60 -1.54
C GLY A 211 19.04 -12.91 -0.12
N GLY A 212 19.22 -11.90 0.74
CA GLY A 212 19.64 -12.06 2.12
C GLY A 212 18.50 -12.30 3.11
N SER A 213 18.80 -12.18 4.41
CA SER A 213 17.87 -12.26 5.54
C SER A 213 17.62 -10.90 6.21
N SER A 214 17.83 -9.81 5.46
CA SER A 214 17.65 -8.44 5.94
C SER A 214 16.92 -7.60 4.90
N VAL A 215 16.36 -6.47 5.34
CA VAL A 215 15.75 -5.44 4.49
C VAL A 215 16.53 -4.14 4.68
N LEU A 216 16.62 -3.32 3.64
CA LEU A 216 17.17 -1.96 3.74
C LEU A 216 16.03 -0.95 3.86
N LEU A 217 16.13 -0.04 4.81
CA LEU A 217 15.35 1.19 4.84
C LEU A 217 16.23 2.32 4.29
N LEU A 218 15.82 2.92 3.18
CA LEU A 218 16.49 4.05 2.57
C LEU A 218 15.71 5.34 2.83
N ARG A 219 16.44 6.40 3.22
CA ARG A 219 15.89 7.73 3.52
C ARG A 219 16.81 8.82 2.99
N TYR A 220 16.25 9.96 2.64
CA TYR A 220 17.05 11.10 2.19
C TYR A 220 18.04 11.56 3.26
N ALA A 221 19.30 11.76 2.87
CA ALA A 221 20.35 12.28 3.74
C ALA A 221 20.06 13.74 4.09
N ASN A 222 20.20 14.12 5.36
CA ASN A 222 20.19 15.51 5.83
C ASN A 222 18.98 16.35 5.33
N GLY A 223 17.83 15.72 5.09
CA GLY A 223 16.64 16.40 4.55
C GLY A 223 16.78 16.90 3.11
N ALA A 224 17.79 16.45 2.36
CA ALA A 224 18.03 16.84 0.98
C ALA A 224 17.66 15.72 0.00
N GLN A 225 16.97 16.06 -1.08
CA GLN A 225 16.50 15.09 -2.07
C GLN A 225 17.57 14.72 -3.12
N THR A 226 18.82 14.55 -2.70
CA THR A 226 19.98 14.33 -3.59
C THR A 226 20.64 12.98 -3.40
N SER A 227 20.60 12.43 -2.19
CA SER A 227 21.18 11.12 -1.88
C SER A 227 20.39 10.40 -0.79
N LEU A 228 20.44 9.06 -0.81
CA LEU A 228 19.84 8.21 0.20
C LEU A 228 20.90 7.63 1.14
N LEU A 229 20.54 7.52 2.42
CA LEU A 229 21.26 6.74 3.41
C LEU A 229 20.59 5.38 3.55
N ALA A 230 21.39 4.32 3.60
CA ALA A 230 20.91 2.97 3.81
C ALA A 230 21.03 2.57 5.28
N GLN A 231 19.92 2.08 5.85
CA GLN A 231 19.91 1.42 7.14
C GLN A 231 19.50 -0.05 6.96
N ARG A 232 20.35 -0.96 7.42
CA ARG A 232 20.00 -2.39 7.50
C ARG A 232 19.01 -2.63 8.63
N ILE A 233 17.96 -3.38 8.33
CA ILE A 233 17.03 -3.95 9.30
C ILE A 233 17.24 -5.45 9.28
N GLU A 234 17.76 -5.98 10.38
CA GLU A 234 17.95 -7.41 10.56
C GLU A 234 16.63 -8.10 10.88
N TRP A 235 16.45 -9.29 10.34
CA TRP A 235 15.32 -10.15 10.69
C TRP A 235 15.84 -11.51 11.14
N PRO A 236 16.07 -11.71 12.46
CA PRO A 236 16.82 -12.87 12.95
C PRO A 236 16.21 -14.23 12.60
N GLN A 237 14.91 -14.29 12.35
CA GLN A 237 14.18 -15.52 12.00
C GLN A 237 13.97 -15.69 10.48
N ALA A 238 14.37 -14.72 9.66
CA ALA A 238 14.21 -14.79 8.22
C ALA A 238 15.29 -15.67 7.59
N GLY A 239 14.88 -16.54 6.67
CA GLY A 239 15.81 -17.29 5.84
C GLY A 239 16.45 -16.39 4.76
N ALA A 240 17.46 -16.92 4.08
CA ALA A 240 17.98 -16.28 2.88
C ALA A 240 16.89 -16.20 1.80
N GLY A 241 16.73 -15.03 1.18
CA GLY A 241 15.77 -14.80 0.11
C GLY A 241 14.35 -14.50 0.58
N SER A 242 14.10 -14.45 1.89
CA SER A 242 12.77 -14.14 2.44
C SER A 242 12.18 -12.83 1.92
N PHE A 243 13.03 -11.87 1.52
CA PHE A 243 12.61 -10.55 1.06
C PHE A 243 12.71 -10.38 -0.46
N SER A 244 12.85 -11.47 -1.22
CA SER A 244 13.02 -11.39 -2.67
C SER A 244 11.71 -11.21 -3.45
N GLN A 245 10.57 -11.62 -2.88
CA GLN A 245 9.29 -11.63 -3.60
C GLN A 245 8.34 -10.51 -3.22
N GLY A 246 8.45 -9.97 -2.01
CA GLY A 246 7.53 -8.95 -1.54
C GLY A 246 8.01 -8.33 -0.25
N ILE A 247 7.75 -7.04 -0.13
CA ILE A 247 7.92 -6.23 1.07
C ILE A 247 6.89 -5.11 0.99
N ALA A 248 6.41 -4.63 2.13
CA ALA A 248 5.47 -3.53 2.21
C ALA A 248 5.67 -2.73 3.49
N PHE A 249 5.26 -1.47 3.45
CA PHE A 249 5.08 -0.68 4.65
C PHE A 249 3.73 -1.00 5.29
N GLY A 250 3.74 -1.21 6.60
CA GLY A 250 2.52 -1.22 7.41
C GLY A 250 2.20 0.18 7.95
N ILE A 251 1.26 0.25 8.90
CA ILE A 251 0.90 1.50 9.56
C ILE A 251 2.07 2.01 10.43
N GLY A 252 2.33 3.31 10.39
CA GLY A 252 3.40 3.93 11.19
C GLY A 252 4.78 3.33 10.90
N ASN A 253 5.43 2.75 11.92
CA ASN A 253 6.78 2.20 11.82
C ASN A 253 6.81 0.68 11.56
N GLN A 254 5.75 0.14 10.95
CA GLN A 254 5.65 -1.28 10.64
C GLN A 254 6.23 -1.61 9.27
N LEU A 255 6.89 -2.77 9.22
CA LEU A 255 7.40 -3.42 8.03
C LEU A 255 6.67 -4.76 7.88
N LEU A 256 6.22 -5.06 6.67
CA LEU A 256 5.53 -6.30 6.30
C LEU A 256 6.34 -6.98 5.20
N ALA A 257 6.47 -8.30 5.27
CA ALA A 257 7.25 -9.10 4.33
C ALA A 257 6.80 -10.56 4.38
#